data_AF-A0A819L8J7-F1
#
_entry.id   AF-A0A819L8J7-F1
#
_cell.length_a   1.000
_cell.length_b   1.000
_cell.length_c   1.000
_cell.angle_alpha   90.00
_cell.angle_beta   90.00
_cell.angle_gamma   90.00
#
_symmetry.space_group_name_H-M   'P 1'
#
loop_
_entity.id
_entity.type
_entity.pdbx_description
1 polymer ?
#
loop_
_entity_poly.entity_id
_entity_poly.type
_entity_poly.pdbx_seq_one_letter_code
_entity_poly.pdbx_strand_id
1 'polypeptide(L)'
;MSQDVTALNTFASAALSVTPVIVDSVYRKVFQYDATKNYFIIHNENFDGPSGKNENLSLESAQMIYREDMLSGYLKRVLLQRE
;
A
#
# COMPACT_ATOMS: atom_id res chain seq x y z
N MET A 1 4.63 -24.18 7.02
CA MET A 1 3.35 -23.56 7.44
C MET A 1 3.35 -23.12 8.89
N SER A 2 3.41 -24.00 9.91
CA SER A 2 3.44 -23.56 11.33
C SER A 2 4.68 -22.68 11.64
N GLN A 3 5.87 -23.05 11.16
CA GLN A 3 7.08 -22.27 11.39
C GLN A 3 7.07 -20.88 10.71
N ASP A 4 6.47 -20.77 9.53
CA ASP A 4 6.37 -19.49 8.80
C ASP A 4 5.45 -18.52 9.52
N VAL A 5 4.33 -19.01 10.05
CA VAL A 5 3.39 -18.23 10.86
C VAL A 5 4.07 -17.71 12.13
N THR A 6 4.82 -18.55 12.84
CA THR A 6 5.60 -18.12 14.01
C THR A 6 6.64 -17.07 13.64
N ALA A 7 7.36 -17.25 12.53
CA ALA A 7 8.37 -16.30 12.07
C ALA A 7 7.77 -14.93 11.71
N LEU A 8 6.64 -14.92 10.98
CA LEU A 8 5.92 -13.68 10.62
C LEU A 8 5.42 -12.95 11.87
N ASN A 9 4.76 -13.66 12.78
CA ASN A 9 4.23 -13.06 14.01
C ASN A 9 5.36 -12.52 14.91
N THR A 10 6.51 -13.19 14.96
CA THR A 10 7.69 -12.72 15.72
C THR A 10 8.28 -11.45 15.09
N PHE A 11 8.34 -11.39 13.75
CA PHE A 11 8.85 -10.23 13.02
C PHE A 11 7.89 -9.03 12.99
N ALA A 12 6.59 -9.27 13.21
CA ALA A 12 5.53 -8.28 13.03
C ALA A 12 5.78 -6.97 13.77
N SER A 13 6.25 -7.01 15.03
CA SER A 13 6.50 -5.79 15.81
C SER A 13 7.50 -4.84 15.13
N ALA A 14 8.64 -5.37 14.67
CA ALA A 14 9.65 -4.60 13.96
C ALA A 14 9.12 -4.12 12.60
N ALA A 15 8.48 -5.01 11.85
CA ALA A 15 7.95 -4.72 10.52
C ALA A 15 6.84 -3.65 10.51
N LEU A 16 5.93 -3.69 11.49
CA LEU A 16 4.83 -2.74 11.61
C LEU A 16 5.33 -1.32 11.90
N SER A 17 6.41 -1.17 12.68
CA SER A 17 6.99 0.14 12.97
C SER A 17 7.56 0.85 11.74
N VAL A 18 8.07 0.09 10.77
CA VAL A 18 8.66 0.62 9.53
C VAL A 18 7.68 0.60 8.36
N THR A 19 6.48 0.05 8.54
CA THR A 19 5.45 -0.07 7.48
C THR A 19 5.16 1.27 6.77
N PRO A 20 5.00 2.42 7.46
CA PRO A 20 4.77 3.69 6.78
C PRO A 20 5.89 4.06 5.79
N VAL A 21 7.14 3.82 6.16
CA VAL A 21 8.31 4.11 5.30
C VAL A 21 8.37 3.17 4.11
N ILE A 22 8.06 1.89 4.31
CA ILE A 22 8.01 0.89 3.23
C ILE A 22 6.94 1.26 2.22
N VAL A 23 5.73 1.61 2.69
CA VAL A 23 4.59 1.96 1.83
C VAL A 23 4.91 3.21 1.01
N ASP A 24 5.38 4.28 1.64
CA ASP A 24 5.81 5.51 0.95
C ASP A 24 6.90 5.21 -0.10
N SER A 25 7.90 4.39 0.26
CA SER A 25 8.98 4.02 -0.66
C SER A 25 8.47 3.23 -1.88
N VAL A 26 7.53 2.31 -1.67
CA VAL A 26 6.89 1.54 -2.75
C VAL A 26 6.11 2.47 -3.68
N TYR A 27 5.26 3.33 -3.12
CA TYR A 27 4.46 4.24 -3.93
C TYR A 27 5.30 5.25 -4.69
N ARG A 28 6.31 5.86 -4.06
CA ARG A 28 7.31 6.68 -4.77
C ARG A 28 7.95 5.91 -5.92
N LYS A 29 8.32 4.65 -5.71
CA LYS A 29 8.99 3.85 -6.74
C LYS A 29 8.08 3.53 -7.93
N VAL A 30 6.84 3.12 -7.70
CA VAL A 30 5.90 2.85 -8.80
C VAL A 30 5.38 4.13 -9.44
N PHE A 31 5.46 5.28 -8.77
CA PHE A 31 5.09 6.56 -9.35
C PHE A 31 6.18 7.15 -10.27
N GLN A 32 7.42 6.63 -10.21
CA GLN A 32 8.53 7.06 -11.06
C GLN A 32 8.39 6.65 -12.53
N TYR A 33 7.56 5.65 -12.83
CA TYR A 33 7.42 5.13 -14.18
C TYR A 33 6.00 5.35 -14.69
N ASP A 34 5.87 5.98 -15.86
CA ASP A 34 4.55 6.26 -16.46
C ASP A 34 3.71 4.99 -16.61
N ALA A 35 4.33 3.88 -17.02
CA ALA A 35 3.66 2.59 -17.17
C ALA A 35 2.94 2.15 -15.90
N THR A 36 3.57 2.29 -14.72
CA THR A 36 2.96 1.93 -13.43
C THR A 36 2.09 3.04 -12.87
N LYS A 37 2.45 4.31 -13.06
CA LYS A 37 1.65 5.47 -12.65
C LYS A 37 0.27 5.48 -13.32
N ASN A 38 0.22 5.15 -14.61
CA ASN A 38 -1.01 5.19 -15.40
C ASN A 38 -2.07 4.19 -14.92
N TYR A 39 -1.69 3.11 -14.22
CA TYR A 39 -2.66 2.21 -13.58
C TYR A 39 -3.48 2.90 -12.49
N PHE A 40 -2.94 3.93 -11.85
CA PHE A 40 -3.62 4.65 -10.78
C PHE A 40 -4.56 5.75 -11.30
N ILE A 41 -4.56 6.02 -12.61
CA ILE A 41 -5.56 6.89 -13.25
C ILE A 41 -6.94 6.23 -13.23
N ILE A 42 -6.97 4.90 -13.38
CA ILE A 42 -8.20 4.12 -13.30
C ILE A 42 -8.72 4.22 -11.86
N HIS A 43 -9.97 4.63 -11.73
CA HIS A 43 -10.63 4.76 -10.43
C HIS A 43 -10.62 3.41 -9.71
N ASN A 44 -10.17 3.40 -8.44
CA ASN A 44 -10.13 2.15 -7.70
C ASN A 44 -11.55 1.65 -7.39
N GLU A 45 -11.80 0.37 -7.62
CA GLU A 45 -13.03 -0.28 -7.16
C GLU A 45 -13.13 -0.12 -5.63
N ASN A 46 -14.26 0.42 -5.16
CA ASN A 46 -14.55 0.76 -3.74
C ASN A 46 -13.89 2.03 -3.18
N PHE A 47 -13.38 2.94 -4.03
CA PHE A 47 -12.96 4.26 -3.59
C PHE A 47 -13.96 5.32 -4.06
N ASP A 48 -14.78 5.89 -3.18
CA ASP A 48 -15.80 6.89 -3.56
C ASP A 48 -15.29 8.35 -3.55
N GLY A 49 -13.99 8.55 -3.34
CA GLY A 49 -13.39 9.88 -3.24
C GLY A 49 -13.08 10.52 -4.60
N PRO A 50 -12.66 11.80 -4.63
CA PRO A 50 -12.31 12.47 -5.87
C PRO A 50 -11.13 11.77 -6.54
N SER A 51 -11.34 11.27 -7.76
CA SER A 51 -10.26 10.80 -8.61
C SER A 51 -9.58 12.00 -9.27
N GLY A 52 -8.25 12.00 -9.28
CA GLY A 52 -7.50 12.96 -10.07
C GLY A 52 -7.86 12.73 -11.54
N LYS A 53 -8.57 13.67 -12.17
CA LYS A 53 -8.80 13.61 -13.62
C LYS A 53 -7.44 13.48 -14.30
N ASN A 54 -7.27 12.40 -15.06
CA ASN A 54 -6.22 11.92 -15.98
C ASN A 54 -4.80 12.54 -16.05
N GLU A 55 -4.55 13.77 -15.59
CA GLU A 55 -3.29 14.48 -15.78
C GLU A 55 -2.66 15.01 -14.47
N ASN A 56 -3.45 15.27 -13.43
CA ASN A 56 -2.95 15.83 -12.16
C ASN A 56 -2.88 14.81 -11.01
N LEU A 57 -2.71 13.53 -11.33
CA LEU A 57 -2.46 12.52 -10.30
C LEU A 57 -1.10 12.80 -9.63
N SER A 58 -1.12 12.93 -8.31
CA SER A 58 0.04 13.06 -7.42
C SER A 58 -0.07 12.04 -6.29
N LEU A 59 1.03 11.80 -5.56
CA LEU A 59 1.02 10.95 -4.36
C LEU A 59 0.08 11.48 -3.27
N GLU A 60 -0.21 12.79 -3.28
CA GLU A 60 -1.12 13.46 -2.33
C GLU A 60 -2.59 13.37 -2.75
N SER A 61 -2.87 12.79 -3.93
CA SER A 61 -4.25 12.62 -4.41
C SER A 61 -5.00 11.67 -3.48
N ALA A 62 -6.29 11.95 -3.22
CA ALA A 62 -7.10 11.15 -2.30
C ALA A 62 -7.12 9.64 -2.63
N GLN A 63 -7.12 9.30 -3.92
CA GLN A 63 -7.01 7.91 -4.37
C GLN A 63 -5.65 7.28 -4.01
N MET A 64 -4.55 8.04 -4.06
CA MET A 64 -3.22 7.52 -3.72
C MET A 64 -3.08 7.30 -2.21
N ILE A 65 -3.59 8.22 -1.39
CA ILE A 65 -3.66 8.05 0.07
C ILE A 65 -4.45 6.79 0.42
N TYR A 66 -5.62 6.60 -0.20
CA TYR A 66 -6.42 5.38 0.00
C TYR A 66 -5.67 4.10 -0.39
N ARG A 67 -4.91 4.14 -1.48
CA ARG A 67 -4.10 3.01 -1.96
C ARG A 67 -2.93 2.71 -1.00
N GLU A 68 -2.30 3.72 -0.43
CA GLU A 68 -1.29 3.58 0.63
C GLU A 68 -1.87 2.96 1.90
N ASP A 69 -3.06 3.38 2.32
CA ASP A 69 -3.78 2.81 3.46
C ASP A 69 -4.14 1.34 3.23
N MET A 70 -4.60 0.99 2.02
CA MET A 70 -4.89 -0.39 1.65
C MET A 70 -3.64 -1.28 1.75
N LEU A 71 -2.49 -0.82 1.24
CA LEU A 71 -1.24 -1.57 1.31
C LEU A 71 -0.78 -1.73 2.77
N SER A 72 -0.89 -0.67 3.57
CA SER A 72 -0.59 -0.71 5.01
C SER A 72 -1.44 -1.74 5.74
N GLY A 73 -2.75 -1.75 5.47
CA GLY A 73 -3.69 -2.73 6.02
C GLY A 73 -3.38 -4.16 5.56
N TYR A 74 -3.03 -4.34 4.30
CA TYR A 74 -2.62 -5.63 3.75
C TYR A 74 -1.35 -6.15 4.43
N LEU A 75 -0.31 -5.33 4.56
CA LEU A 75 0.93 -5.70 5.25
C LEU A 75 0.67 -6.09 6.70
N LYS A 76 -0.18 -5.33 7.42
CA LYS A 76 -0.59 -5.68 8.78
C LYS A 76 -1.28 -7.04 8.85
N ARG A 77 -2.16 -7.36 7.89
CA ARG A 77 -2.81 -8.67 7.81
C ARG A 77 -1.82 -9.78 7.51
N VAL A 78 -0.85 -9.56 6.61
CA VAL A 78 0.19 -10.55 6.27
C VAL A 78 1.09 -10.83 7.47
N LEU A 79 1.48 -9.79 8.23
CA LEU A 79 2.38 -9.92 9.37
C LEU A 79 1.69 -10.54 10.60
N LEU A 80 0.38 -10.36 10.77
CA LEU A 80 -0.40 -10.86 11.89
C LEU A 80 -1.24 -12.06 11.47
N GLN A 81 -0.59 -13.20 11.23
CA GLN A 81 -1.27 -14.44 10.86
C GLN A 81 -1.94 -15.08 12.09
N ARG A 82 -3.18 -15.55 11.92
CA ARG A 82 -3.86 -16.38 12.91
C ARG A 82 -3.50 -17.85 12.64
N GLU A 83 -3.21 -18.60 13.69
CA GLU A 83 -3.10 -20.06 13.62
C GLU A 83 -4.48 -20.71 13.39
#